data_AF-A0A1D3L061-F1
#
_entry.id   AF-A0A1D3L061-F1
#
_cell.length_a   1.000
_cell.length_b   1.000
_cell.length_c   1.000
_cell.angle_alpha   90.00
_cell.angle_beta   90.00
_cell.angle_gamma   90.00
#
_symmetry.space_group_name_H-M   'P 1'
#
loop_
_entity.id
_entity.type
_entity.pdbx_description
1 polymer ?
#
loop_
_entity_poly.entity_id
_entity_poly.type
_entity_poly.pdbx_seq_one_letter_code
_entity_poly.pdbx_strand_id
1 'polypeptide(L)'
;MYRRLKPIIILLILIVLAIAMNPVGGSLDSYYPQQNATEIAALNIGDTVITGMDVVDEGKLRKVPLTYHPDYLIKDIQEERFSDLFTALMTGAVETPIDELTGDHISSQGTAQGFEGPGILVVNGDKLSVSSPGTFVWGFKKAYTYGVKTNNGLEIRENGTTIKTVPYTDISNSTVPHKYVTVKTLKKWYNKANNGAKIALDYGLSNFNDNRNSVAPEEIKTFFGEDVLNYMENYPSGSPVMVYAKSTTQTVVGTGAEVLGSYTNYSTAARAYNAMQFVKGWNNTIIPPHTTSHGKETVGFQGISDPHAPDDSATHGVCPAARSLRSAVMSDGFPLPVGMSTGEYAVLYGFEPSAGILLNNTNDYPVKIVMWTTGSGASLHIYTKAIALT
;
A
#
# COMPACT_ATOMS: atom_id res chain seq x y z
N MET A 1 -9.32 47.88 36.37
CA MET A 1 -9.68 46.54 36.86
C MET A 1 -11.19 46.22 36.72
N TYR A 2 -12.11 47.15 37.03
CA TYR A 2 -13.57 46.94 36.96
C TYR A 2 -14.20 46.73 35.56
N ARG A 3 -13.52 47.13 34.46
CA ARG A 3 -14.05 46.99 33.09
C ARG A 3 -13.92 45.58 32.51
N ARG A 4 -13.02 44.73 33.03
CA ARG A 4 -12.83 43.34 32.59
C ARG A 4 -13.72 42.32 33.30
N LEU A 5 -14.37 42.68 34.42
CA LEU A 5 -15.28 41.78 35.16
C LEU A 5 -16.69 41.68 34.55
N LYS A 6 -17.21 42.75 33.93
CA LYS A 6 -18.58 42.75 33.36
C LYS A 6 -18.79 41.71 32.24
N PRO A 7 -17.86 41.52 31.29
CA PRO A 7 -17.99 40.47 30.28
C PRO A 7 -17.99 39.06 30.88
N ILE A 8 -17.14 38.83 31.89
CA ILE A 8 -17.02 37.53 32.56
C ILE A 8 -18.30 37.17 33.32
N ILE A 9 -18.91 38.15 34.01
CA ILE A 9 -20.18 37.96 34.72
C ILE A 9 -21.32 37.67 33.74
N ILE A 10 -21.38 38.37 32.60
CA ILE A 10 -22.39 38.12 31.56
C ILE A 10 -22.21 36.72 30.96
N LEU A 11 -20.97 36.30 30.70
CA LEU A 11 -20.65 34.95 30.21
C LEU A 11 -21.14 33.88 31.18
N LEU A 12 -20.86 34.04 32.47
CA LEU A 12 -21.32 33.13 33.53
C LEU A 12 -22.85 33.08 33.62
N ILE A 13 -23.54 34.23 33.50
CA ILE A 13 -25.00 34.29 33.49
C ILE A 13 -25.58 33.52 32.29
N LEU A 14 -24.99 33.65 31.11
CA LEU A 14 -25.43 32.94 29.90
C LEU A 14 -25.24 31.43 30.02
N ILE A 15 -24.12 30.98 30.59
CA ILE A 15 -23.87 29.56 30.88
C ILE A 15 -24.91 29.02 31.87
N VAL A 16 -25.18 29.74 32.97
CA VAL A 16 -26.18 29.34 33.97
C VAL A 16 -27.59 29.28 33.38
N LEU A 17 -27.96 30.25 32.52
CA LEU A 17 -29.24 30.25 31.81
C LEU A 17 -29.38 29.05 30.86
N ALA A 18 -28.33 28.72 30.11
CA ALA A 18 -28.32 27.54 29.23
C ALA A 18 -28.51 26.24 30.04
N ILE A 19 -27.81 26.09 31.16
CA ILE A 19 -27.95 24.93 32.05
C ILE A 19 -29.35 24.86 32.67
N ALA A 20 -29.96 25.99 33.04
CA ALA A 20 -31.32 26.03 33.59
C ALA A 20 -32.40 25.58 32.59
N MET A 21 -32.12 25.65 31.28
CA MET A 21 -33.03 25.18 30.22
C MET A 21 -32.89 23.68 29.90
N ASN A 22 -31.94 22.97 30.51
CA ASN A 22 -31.70 21.54 30.29
C ASN A 22 -32.96 20.63 30.43
N PRO A 23 -33.90 20.85 31.38
CA PRO A 23 -35.12 20.05 31.48
C PRO A 23 -36.04 20.17 30.25
N VAL A 24 -35.99 21.30 29.55
CA VAL A 24 -36.74 21.53 28.30
C VAL A 24 -36.05 20.81 27.14
N GLY A 25 -34.72 20.83 27.10
CA GLY A 25 -33.90 20.12 26.12
C GLY A 25 -34.13 18.61 26.12
N GLY A 26 -34.04 17.97 27.29
CA GLY A 26 -34.24 16.51 27.43
C GLY A 26 -35.65 16.02 27.05
N SER A 27 -36.67 16.89 27.04
CA SER A 27 -38.02 16.54 26.56
C SER A 27 -38.15 16.53 25.04
N LEU A 28 -37.14 17.05 24.34
CA LEU A 28 -37.11 17.25 22.88
C LEU A 28 -35.97 16.47 22.20
N ASP A 29 -35.15 15.73 22.95
CA ASP A 29 -34.03 14.93 22.45
C ASP A 29 -34.40 13.97 21.31
N SER A 30 -35.64 13.43 21.35
CA SER A 30 -36.17 12.57 20.28
C SER A 30 -36.33 13.23 18.91
N TYR A 31 -36.24 14.56 18.80
CA TYR A 31 -36.38 15.32 17.55
C TYR A 31 -35.07 15.58 16.81
N TYR A 32 -33.91 15.37 17.44
CA TYR A 32 -32.59 15.58 16.84
C TYR A 32 -31.77 14.29 16.90
N PRO A 33 -31.94 13.36 15.94
CA PRO A 33 -31.20 12.10 15.92
C PRO A 33 -29.69 12.35 15.83
N GLN A 34 -28.86 11.48 16.39
CA GLN A 34 -27.40 11.61 16.33
C GLN A 34 -26.90 11.75 14.88
N GLN A 35 -25.90 12.62 14.67
CA GLN A 35 -25.29 12.79 13.34
C GLN A 35 -24.58 11.49 12.94
N ASN A 36 -24.66 11.11 11.67
CA ASN A 36 -23.97 9.94 11.19
C ASN A 36 -22.45 10.19 11.17
N ALA A 37 -21.68 9.31 11.80
CA ALA A 37 -20.22 9.38 11.85
C ALA A 37 -19.53 9.50 10.47
N THR A 38 -20.14 8.95 9.41
CA THR A 38 -19.58 9.07 8.04
C THR A 38 -19.68 10.49 7.49
N GLU A 39 -20.65 11.29 7.94
CA GLU A 39 -20.84 12.66 7.44
C GLU A 39 -19.75 13.61 7.93
N ILE A 40 -19.11 13.29 9.06
CA ILE A 40 -18.06 14.11 9.65
C ILE A 40 -16.66 13.67 9.22
N ALA A 41 -16.52 12.61 8.42
CA ALA A 41 -15.22 12.10 8.02
C ALA A 41 -14.50 13.07 7.05
N ALA A 42 -13.21 13.31 7.32
CA ALA A 42 -12.33 14.07 6.42
C ALA A 42 -11.81 13.22 5.25
N LEU A 43 -11.76 11.90 5.44
CA LEU A 43 -11.32 10.90 4.48
C LEU A 43 -12.47 9.92 4.19
N ASN A 44 -12.36 9.11 3.14
CA ASN A 44 -13.36 8.08 2.89
C ASN A 44 -13.19 6.94 3.89
N ILE A 45 -14.31 6.30 4.24
CA ILE A 45 -14.26 5.06 5.01
C ILE A 45 -13.51 4.00 4.21
N GLY A 46 -12.57 3.33 4.87
CA GLY A 46 -11.63 2.40 4.26
C GLY A 46 -10.29 3.02 3.87
N ASP A 47 -10.12 4.36 3.92
CA ASP A 47 -8.84 4.99 3.58
C ASP A 47 -7.76 4.68 4.63
N THR A 48 -6.50 4.69 4.17
CA THR A 48 -5.34 4.50 5.06
C THR A 48 -5.13 5.74 5.90
N VAL A 49 -4.86 5.54 7.19
CA VAL A 49 -4.63 6.61 8.16
C VAL A 49 -3.34 6.36 8.92
N ILE A 50 -2.52 7.40 9.08
CA ILE A 50 -1.37 7.39 9.97
C ILE A 50 -1.60 8.34 11.14
N THR A 51 -0.92 8.08 12.26
CA THR A 51 -0.98 8.93 13.46
C THR A 51 -0.68 10.39 13.12
N GLY A 52 -1.53 11.30 13.61
CA GLY A 52 -1.44 12.74 13.39
C GLY A 52 -2.25 13.28 12.22
N MET A 53 -2.89 12.43 11.41
CA MET A 53 -3.82 12.89 10.36
C MET A 53 -5.14 13.37 10.96
N ASP A 54 -5.68 14.46 10.41
CA ASP A 54 -7.06 14.88 10.64
C ASP A 54 -8.00 13.87 9.95
N VAL A 55 -8.85 13.22 10.74
CA VAL A 55 -9.83 12.24 10.25
C VAL A 55 -11.27 12.71 10.40
N VAL A 56 -11.48 13.76 11.19
CA VAL A 56 -12.75 14.48 11.31
C VAL A 56 -12.63 15.82 10.60
N ASP A 57 -13.63 16.15 9.80
CA ASP A 57 -13.82 17.48 9.22
C ASP A 57 -14.72 18.28 10.16
N GLU A 58 -14.11 19.16 10.97
CA GLU A 58 -14.82 20.01 11.92
C GLU A 58 -15.88 20.89 11.23
N GLY A 59 -15.66 21.27 9.97
CA GLY A 59 -16.63 22.05 9.19
C GLY A 59 -17.92 21.31 8.87
N LYS A 60 -17.93 19.97 9.01
CA LYS A 60 -19.10 19.11 8.82
C LYS A 60 -19.81 18.76 10.14
N LEU A 61 -19.31 19.20 11.29
CA LEU A 61 -19.97 18.97 12.58
C LEU A 61 -21.30 19.72 12.63
N ARG A 62 -22.36 18.98 12.94
CA ARG A 62 -23.70 19.56 13.02
C ARG A 62 -23.80 20.49 14.23
N LYS A 63 -24.34 21.68 13.97
CA LYS A 63 -24.71 22.66 15.00
C LYS A 63 -26.14 22.41 15.45
N VAL A 64 -26.32 22.31 16.76
CA VAL A 64 -27.61 22.10 17.42
C VAL A 64 -27.91 23.27 18.36
N PRO A 65 -29.17 23.68 18.54
CA PRO A 65 -29.48 24.77 19.46
C PRO A 65 -29.01 24.44 20.88
N LEU A 66 -28.33 25.41 21.50
CA LEU A 66 -27.68 25.25 22.81
C LEU A 66 -28.66 24.84 23.92
N THR A 67 -29.94 25.19 23.78
CA THR A 67 -30.99 24.82 24.74
C THR A 67 -31.26 23.32 24.78
N TYR A 68 -30.90 22.56 23.74
CA TYR A 68 -31.05 21.11 23.71
C TYR A 68 -29.89 20.39 24.38
N HIS A 69 -28.65 20.85 24.14
CA HIS A 69 -27.43 20.24 24.67
C HIS A 69 -26.54 21.28 25.37
N PRO A 70 -26.96 21.83 26.53
CA PRO A 70 -26.14 22.78 27.28
C PRO A 70 -24.87 22.13 27.86
N ASP A 71 -24.85 20.81 27.99
CA ASP A 71 -23.71 20.00 28.40
C ASP A 71 -22.56 20.05 27.39
N TYR A 72 -22.82 20.32 26.10
CA TYR A 72 -21.76 20.45 25.09
C TYR A 72 -20.86 21.66 25.35
N LEU A 73 -21.37 22.74 25.97
CA LEU A 73 -20.52 23.86 26.41
C LEU A 73 -19.52 23.45 27.49
N ILE A 74 -19.88 22.48 28.33
CA ILE A 74 -18.98 21.97 29.36
C ILE A 74 -17.83 21.23 28.68
N LYS A 75 -18.12 20.46 27.63
CA LYS A 75 -17.10 19.79 26.82
C LYS A 75 -16.19 20.78 26.10
N ASP A 76 -16.75 21.84 25.51
CA ASP A 76 -15.93 22.90 24.89
C ASP A 76 -14.91 23.51 25.87
N ILE A 77 -15.31 23.69 27.15
CA ILE A 77 -14.40 24.18 28.20
C ILE A 77 -13.35 23.11 28.56
N GLN A 78 -13.75 21.85 28.71
CA GLN A 78 -12.86 20.75 29.07
C GLN A 78 -11.82 20.44 27.98
N GLU A 79 -12.20 20.60 26.72
CA GLU A 79 -11.36 20.35 25.55
C GLU A 79 -10.60 21.61 25.08
N GLU A 80 -10.71 22.71 25.84
CA GLU A 80 -10.08 24.01 25.54
C GLU A 80 -10.51 24.65 24.20
N ARG A 81 -11.70 24.29 23.70
CA ARG A 81 -12.31 24.80 22.46
C ARG A 81 -13.00 26.15 22.66
N PHE A 82 -12.25 27.14 23.12
CA PHE A 82 -12.81 28.45 23.50
C PHE A 82 -13.44 29.26 22.34
N SER A 83 -13.02 29.00 21.10
CA SER A 83 -13.63 29.62 19.91
C SER A 83 -15.06 29.12 19.70
N ASP A 84 -15.29 27.83 19.91
CA ASP A 84 -16.58 27.19 19.70
C ASP A 84 -17.52 27.55 20.84
N LEU A 85 -17.01 27.56 22.07
CA LEU A 85 -17.71 28.11 23.24
C LEU A 85 -18.21 29.54 22.99
N PHE A 86 -17.34 30.42 22.48
CA PHE A 86 -17.72 31.81 22.20
C PHE A 86 -18.77 31.89 21.08
N THR A 87 -18.59 31.12 20.02
CA THR A 87 -19.54 31.06 18.89
C THR A 87 -20.90 30.55 19.36
N ALA A 88 -20.93 29.54 20.22
CA ALA A 88 -22.15 28.96 20.77
C ALA A 88 -22.92 29.97 21.62
N LEU A 89 -22.24 30.72 22.48
CA LEU A 89 -22.86 31.76 23.31
C LEU A 89 -23.39 32.94 22.47
N MET A 90 -22.73 33.26 21.35
CA MET A 90 -23.14 34.37 20.48
C MET A 90 -24.27 34.00 19.52
N THR A 91 -24.30 32.77 19.03
CA THR A 91 -25.26 32.30 18.01
C THR A 91 -26.44 31.52 18.60
N GLY A 92 -26.30 31.03 19.83
CA GLY A 92 -27.27 30.13 20.45
C GLY A 92 -27.23 28.71 19.91
N ALA A 93 -26.22 28.34 19.13
CA ALA A 93 -26.04 27.00 18.56
C ALA A 93 -24.64 26.45 18.89
N VAL A 94 -24.58 25.24 19.45
CA VAL A 94 -23.35 24.56 19.84
C VAL A 94 -23.06 23.42 18.86
N GLU A 95 -21.78 23.15 18.60
CA GLU A 95 -21.36 22.02 17.76
C GLU A 95 -21.51 20.71 18.53
N THR A 96 -21.79 19.62 17.81
CA THR A 96 -21.78 18.29 18.41
C THR A 96 -20.33 17.94 18.78
N PRO A 97 -20.03 17.60 20.05
CA PRO A 97 -18.69 17.25 20.49
C PRO A 97 -18.12 16.07 19.69
N ILE A 98 -16.83 16.13 19.41
CA ILE A 98 -16.16 15.12 18.57
C ILE A 98 -16.25 13.74 19.23
N ASP A 99 -16.08 13.66 20.55
CA ASP A 99 -16.12 12.41 21.33
C ASP A 99 -17.49 11.70 21.33
N GLU A 100 -18.57 12.39 20.99
CA GLU A 100 -19.90 11.79 20.78
C GLU A 100 -19.97 11.03 19.45
N LEU A 101 -19.20 11.47 18.45
CA LEU A 101 -19.23 10.94 17.08
C LEU A 101 -18.00 10.07 16.76
N THR A 102 -16.96 10.12 17.59
CA THR A 102 -15.73 9.37 17.41
C THR A 102 -15.52 8.34 18.52
N GLY A 103 -14.71 7.33 18.20
CA GLY A 103 -14.37 6.23 19.08
C GLY A 103 -12.87 6.00 19.10
N ASP A 104 -12.49 4.72 19.06
CA ASP A 104 -11.10 4.31 19.25
C ASP A 104 -10.15 5.00 18.27
N HIS A 105 -8.97 5.36 18.80
CA HIS A 105 -7.85 5.91 18.05
C HIS A 105 -8.10 7.27 17.37
N ILE A 106 -9.09 8.03 17.82
CA ILE A 106 -9.32 9.42 17.43
C ILE A 106 -9.27 10.31 18.68
N SER A 107 -8.58 11.45 18.60
CA SER A 107 -8.50 12.43 19.68
C SER A 107 -9.78 13.24 19.81
N SER A 108 -9.92 13.99 20.91
CA SER A 108 -10.99 14.97 21.05
C SER A 108 -10.89 16.13 20.05
N GLN A 109 -9.75 16.27 19.36
CA GLN A 109 -9.54 17.22 18.26
C GLN A 109 -9.73 16.57 16.87
N GLY A 110 -10.25 15.33 16.79
CA GLY A 110 -10.52 14.70 15.51
C GLY A 110 -9.30 14.17 14.76
N THR A 111 -8.16 14.03 15.45
CA THR A 111 -6.90 13.53 14.89
C THR A 111 -6.66 12.07 15.23
N ALA A 112 -6.10 11.31 14.30
CA ALA A 112 -5.76 9.90 14.49
C ALA A 112 -4.60 9.73 15.50
N GLN A 113 -4.75 8.86 16.50
CA GLN A 113 -3.75 8.68 17.55
C GLN A 113 -3.76 7.30 18.22
N GLY A 114 -2.67 6.96 18.93
CA GLY A 114 -2.64 5.82 19.84
C GLY A 114 -2.48 4.44 19.17
N PHE A 115 -1.98 4.39 17.93
CA PHE A 115 -1.64 3.15 17.22
C PHE A 115 -0.30 3.28 16.48
N GLU A 116 0.26 2.14 16.06
CA GLU A 116 1.50 2.04 15.30
C GLU A 116 1.24 1.43 13.91
N GLY A 117 1.82 2.01 12.88
CA GLY A 117 1.66 1.56 11.50
C GLY A 117 0.46 2.18 10.78
N PRO A 118 0.10 1.65 9.61
CA PRO A 118 -0.94 2.22 8.76
C PRO A 118 -2.33 1.71 9.15
N GLY A 119 -3.06 2.50 9.94
CA GLY A 119 -4.45 2.23 10.32
C GLY A 119 -5.44 2.42 9.17
N ILE A 120 -6.71 2.12 9.44
CA ILE A 120 -7.82 2.25 8.48
C ILE A 120 -8.95 3.04 9.12
N LEU A 121 -9.48 4.03 8.41
CA LEU A 121 -10.67 4.74 8.86
C LEU A 121 -11.91 3.83 8.74
N VAL A 122 -12.59 3.58 9.84
CA VAL A 122 -13.75 2.68 9.91
C VAL A 122 -14.91 3.33 10.67
N VAL A 123 -16.09 2.74 10.53
CA VAL A 123 -17.24 3.05 11.35
C VAL A 123 -17.55 1.84 12.22
N ASN A 124 -17.40 2.00 13.54
CA ASN A 124 -17.66 0.97 14.53
C ASN A 124 -18.94 1.31 15.29
N GLY A 125 -20.03 0.62 14.98
CA GLY A 125 -21.36 1.01 15.44
C GLY A 125 -21.75 2.36 14.81
N ASP A 126 -22.02 3.37 15.64
CA ASP A 126 -22.39 4.71 15.21
C ASP A 126 -21.23 5.73 15.31
N LYS A 127 -19.99 5.25 15.53
CA LYS A 127 -18.82 6.09 15.76
C LYS A 127 -17.76 5.93 14.68
N LEU A 128 -17.15 7.05 14.29
CA LEU A 128 -15.95 7.07 13.45
C LEU A 128 -14.77 6.59 14.30
N SER A 129 -13.94 5.70 13.80
CA SER A 129 -12.79 5.18 14.53
C SER A 129 -11.66 4.84 13.57
N VAL A 130 -10.44 4.70 14.08
CA VAL A 130 -9.33 4.17 13.29
C VAL A 130 -9.03 2.77 13.77
N SER A 131 -9.16 1.77 12.88
CA SER A 131 -8.73 0.41 13.19
C SER A 131 -7.22 0.31 13.05
N SER A 132 -6.55 -0.19 14.09
CA SER A 132 -5.12 -0.49 14.04
C SER A 132 -4.83 -1.58 13.00
N PRO A 133 -3.69 -1.55 12.29
CA PRO A 133 -3.34 -2.61 11.35
C PRO A 133 -3.19 -3.97 12.06
N GLY A 134 -3.52 -5.04 11.34
CA GLY A 134 -3.20 -6.40 11.77
C GLY A 134 -1.68 -6.66 11.81
N THR A 135 -1.29 -7.88 12.17
CA THR A 135 0.14 -8.28 12.21
C THR A 135 0.85 -8.07 10.87
N PHE A 136 0.15 -8.37 9.77
CA PHE A 136 0.63 -8.24 8.41
C PHE A 136 -0.40 -7.52 7.57
N VAL A 137 0.06 -6.51 6.84
CA VAL A 137 -0.73 -5.84 5.81
C VAL A 137 0.03 -5.93 4.50
N TRP A 138 -0.65 -6.42 3.47
CA TRP A 138 -0.13 -6.43 2.11
C TRP A 138 -1.22 -6.02 1.13
N GLY A 139 -0.80 -5.33 0.08
CA GLY A 139 -1.63 -5.01 -1.09
C GLY A 139 -0.98 -5.54 -2.35
N PHE A 140 -1.60 -5.31 -3.50
CA PHE A 140 -1.09 -5.72 -4.80
C PHE A 140 -0.71 -4.50 -5.64
N LYS A 141 0.48 -4.57 -6.26
CA LYS A 141 0.92 -3.58 -7.25
C LYS A 141 -0.03 -3.60 -8.44
N LYS A 142 -0.84 -2.57 -8.60
CA LYS A 142 -1.75 -2.44 -9.76
C LYS A 142 -1.53 -1.15 -10.49
N ALA A 143 -1.69 -1.20 -11.80
CA ALA A 143 -1.61 -0.01 -12.62
C ALA A 143 -2.73 0.97 -12.23
N TYR A 144 -2.31 2.17 -11.84
CA TYR A 144 -3.18 3.24 -11.35
C TYR A 144 -3.41 4.27 -12.46
N THR A 145 -2.31 4.73 -13.07
CA THR A 145 -2.33 5.68 -14.18
C THR A 145 -2.09 4.94 -15.49
N TYR A 146 -2.97 5.15 -16.48
CA TYR A 146 -2.88 4.56 -17.81
C TYR A 146 -2.71 5.64 -18.88
N GLY A 147 -1.86 5.35 -19.86
CA GLY A 147 -1.88 6.02 -21.15
C GLY A 147 -2.80 5.26 -22.10
N VAL A 148 -3.82 5.94 -22.63
CA VAL A 148 -4.74 5.39 -23.64
C VAL A 148 -4.46 6.09 -24.96
N LYS A 149 -4.12 5.32 -25.99
CA LYS A 149 -3.90 5.89 -27.32
C LYS A 149 -5.23 6.34 -27.94
N THR A 150 -5.27 7.57 -28.44
CA THR A 150 -6.40 8.11 -29.20
C THR A 150 -5.91 8.78 -30.49
N ASN A 151 -6.85 9.17 -31.36
CA ASN A 151 -6.55 9.93 -32.58
C ASN A 151 -5.88 11.28 -32.28
N ASN A 152 -6.13 11.85 -31.11
CA ASN A 152 -5.70 13.21 -30.75
C ASN A 152 -4.41 13.20 -29.90
N GLY A 153 -3.87 12.03 -29.55
CA GLY A 153 -2.69 11.91 -28.71
C GLY A 153 -2.81 10.77 -27.71
N LEU A 154 -2.25 10.98 -26.52
CA LEU A 154 -2.29 10.07 -25.38
C LEU A 154 -3.18 10.66 -24.30
N GLU A 155 -4.30 10.01 -24.00
CA GLU A 155 -5.10 10.32 -22.82
C GLU A 155 -4.45 9.68 -21.59
N ILE A 156 -4.18 10.47 -20.57
CA ILE A 156 -3.75 10.00 -19.26
C ILE A 156 -5.03 9.82 -18.42
N ARG A 157 -5.24 8.60 -17.96
CA ARG A 157 -6.41 8.23 -17.16
C ARG A 157 -6.01 7.70 -15.80
N GLU A 158 -6.71 8.15 -14.78
CA GLU A 158 -6.59 7.71 -13.39
C GLU A 158 -7.96 7.27 -12.91
N ASN A 159 -8.04 6.08 -12.32
CA ASN A 159 -9.28 5.48 -11.84
C ASN A 159 -10.46 5.57 -12.85
N GLY A 160 -10.17 5.34 -14.14
CA GLY A 160 -11.15 5.39 -15.23
C GLY A 160 -11.47 6.78 -15.78
N THR A 161 -11.05 7.86 -15.12
CA THR A 161 -11.29 9.25 -15.53
C THR A 161 -10.11 9.82 -16.31
N THR A 162 -10.36 10.52 -17.41
CA THR A 162 -9.30 11.23 -18.14
C THR A 162 -8.94 12.51 -17.41
N ILE A 163 -7.71 12.58 -16.91
CA ILE A 163 -7.18 13.75 -16.20
C ILE A 163 -6.47 14.72 -17.14
N LYS A 164 -5.90 14.21 -18.25
CA LYS A 164 -5.11 15.01 -19.20
C LYS A 164 -5.06 14.33 -20.56
N THR A 165 -4.97 15.13 -21.64
CA THR A 165 -4.64 14.62 -22.98
C THR A 165 -3.36 15.29 -23.46
N VAL A 166 -2.40 14.50 -23.95
CA VAL A 166 -1.08 14.96 -24.40
C VAL A 166 -0.91 14.63 -25.90
N PRO A 167 -0.73 15.62 -26.78
CA PRO A 167 -0.40 15.38 -28.18
C PRO A 167 0.88 14.55 -28.33
N TYR A 168 0.99 13.71 -29.37
CA TYR A 168 2.15 12.83 -29.58
C TYR A 168 3.49 13.60 -29.61
N THR A 169 3.50 14.79 -30.22
CA THR A 169 4.67 15.67 -30.32
C THR A 169 5.18 16.11 -28.95
N ASP A 170 4.27 16.24 -27.99
CA ASP A 170 4.52 16.85 -26.68
C ASP A 170 4.83 15.80 -25.59
N ILE A 171 4.76 14.51 -25.94
CA ILE A 171 5.12 13.41 -25.03
C ILE A 171 6.61 13.55 -24.65
N SER A 172 6.84 13.86 -23.37
CA SER A 172 8.15 14.12 -22.75
C SER A 172 8.09 13.87 -21.24
N ASN A 173 9.24 13.87 -20.56
CA ASN A 173 9.29 13.58 -19.12
C ASN A 173 8.53 14.62 -18.26
N SER A 174 8.25 15.81 -18.80
CA SER A 174 7.46 16.85 -18.11
C SER A 174 5.96 16.73 -18.37
N THR A 175 5.53 15.95 -19.36
CA THR A 175 4.12 15.85 -19.74
C THR A 175 3.47 14.54 -19.35
N VAL A 176 4.26 13.47 -19.19
CA VAL A 176 3.82 12.12 -18.81
C VAL A 176 4.67 11.52 -17.69
N PRO A 177 4.10 10.68 -16.80
CA PRO A 177 4.87 9.87 -15.87
C PRO A 177 5.88 8.99 -16.63
N HIS A 178 7.09 8.89 -16.11
CA HIS A 178 8.22 8.24 -16.80
C HIS A 178 9.04 7.30 -15.91
N LYS A 179 8.54 7.05 -14.68
CA LYS A 179 9.23 6.23 -13.68
C LYS A 179 9.31 4.76 -14.10
N TYR A 180 8.21 4.21 -14.59
CA TYR A 180 8.11 2.81 -15.00
C TYR A 180 8.30 2.60 -16.51
N VAL A 181 7.88 3.56 -17.32
CA VAL A 181 7.98 3.50 -18.78
C VAL A 181 8.72 4.73 -19.27
N THR A 182 9.90 4.53 -19.85
CA THR A 182 10.64 5.64 -20.46
C THR A 182 9.84 6.25 -21.60
N VAL A 183 9.98 7.57 -21.82
CA VAL A 183 9.34 8.25 -22.96
C VAL A 183 9.71 7.60 -24.31
N LYS A 184 10.91 7.07 -24.45
CA LYS A 184 11.33 6.32 -25.65
C LYS A 184 10.49 5.06 -25.85
N THR A 185 10.32 4.27 -24.79
CA THR A 185 9.48 3.06 -24.82
C THR A 185 8.02 3.43 -25.10
N LEU A 186 7.51 4.49 -24.46
CA LEU A 186 6.14 4.97 -24.65
C LEU A 186 5.89 5.41 -26.10
N LYS A 187 6.78 6.21 -26.70
CA LYS A 187 6.66 6.61 -28.11
C LYS A 187 6.73 5.41 -29.07
N LYS A 188 7.63 4.45 -28.79
CA LYS A 188 7.73 3.21 -29.57
C LYS A 188 6.44 2.38 -29.47
N TRP A 189 5.86 2.26 -28.28
CA TRP A 189 4.57 1.62 -28.07
C TRP A 189 3.46 2.36 -28.81
N TYR A 190 3.38 3.69 -28.66
CA TYR A 190 2.35 4.53 -29.28
C TYR A 190 2.29 4.35 -30.79
N ASN A 191 3.44 4.31 -31.47
CA ASN A 191 3.51 4.15 -32.92
C ASN A 191 3.06 2.77 -33.41
N LYS A 192 3.11 1.74 -32.55
CA LYS A 192 2.68 0.37 -32.87
C LYS A 192 1.27 0.03 -32.41
N ALA A 193 0.81 0.69 -31.35
CA ALA A 193 -0.45 0.40 -30.69
C ALA A 193 -1.65 0.86 -31.54
N ASN A 194 -2.77 0.18 -31.41
CA ASN A 194 -4.05 0.61 -31.98
C ASN A 194 -4.71 1.67 -31.08
N ASN A 195 -5.64 2.45 -31.64
CA ASN A 195 -6.47 3.34 -30.83
C ASN A 195 -7.27 2.53 -29.79
N GLY A 196 -7.37 3.07 -28.58
CA GLY A 196 -7.96 2.40 -27.42
C GLY A 196 -7.01 1.47 -26.66
N ALA A 197 -5.82 1.17 -27.20
CA ALA A 197 -4.81 0.41 -26.48
C ALA A 197 -4.33 1.16 -25.23
N LYS A 198 -4.01 0.39 -24.19
CA LYS A 198 -3.58 0.91 -22.88
C LYS A 198 -2.13 0.54 -22.59
N ILE A 199 -1.44 1.42 -21.90
CA ILE A 199 -0.14 1.17 -21.27
C ILE A 199 -0.17 1.71 -19.85
N ALA A 200 0.32 0.93 -18.88
CA ALA A 200 0.48 1.41 -17.52
C ALA A 200 1.63 2.43 -17.46
N LEU A 201 1.38 3.58 -16.85
CA LEU A 201 2.35 4.66 -16.66
C LEU A 201 2.81 4.78 -15.21
N ASP A 202 1.92 4.46 -14.27
CA ASP A 202 2.20 4.48 -12.84
C ASP A 202 1.41 3.38 -12.10
N TYR A 203 1.86 3.03 -10.90
CA TYR A 203 1.35 1.93 -10.11
C TYR A 203 1.03 2.36 -8.67
N GLY A 204 -0.18 2.01 -8.24
CA GLY A 204 -0.63 2.15 -6.86
C GLY A 204 -0.71 0.78 -6.16
N LEU A 205 -1.18 0.79 -4.93
CA LEU A 205 -1.49 -0.42 -4.16
C LEU A 205 -2.99 -0.57 -3.99
N SER A 206 -3.49 -1.78 -4.18
CA SER A 206 -4.93 -2.08 -4.09
C SER A 206 -5.16 -3.53 -3.66
N ASN A 207 -6.42 -3.91 -3.42
CA ASN A 207 -6.79 -5.26 -2.98
C ASN A 207 -6.04 -5.70 -1.72
N PHE A 208 -6.00 -4.84 -0.71
CA PHE A 208 -5.34 -5.16 0.54
C PHE A 208 -6.06 -6.29 1.29
N ASN A 209 -5.31 -7.06 2.06
CA ASN A 209 -5.83 -8.18 2.86
C ASN A 209 -6.77 -7.76 4.00
N ASP A 210 -6.75 -6.48 4.38
CA ASP A 210 -7.60 -5.88 5.39
C ASP A 210 -8.74 -5.02 4.80
N ASN A 211 -8.97 -5.13 3.48
CA ASN A 211 -10.05 -4.46 2.74
C ASN A 211 -9.99 -2.93 2.73
N ARG A 212 -8.85 -2.31 3.07
CA ARG A 212 -8.68 -0.86 2.87
C ARG A 212 -8.77 -0.47 1.39
N ASN A 213 -9.09 0.79 1.16
CA ASN A 213 -9.17 1.40 -0.15
C ASN A 213 -7.80 1.40 -0.86
N SER A 214 -7.83 1.60 -2.17
CA SER A 214 -6.61 1.68 -2.95
C SER A 214 -5.83 2.94 -2.59
N VAL A 215 -4.51 2.84 -2.60
CA VAL A 215 -3.58 3.93 -2.29
C VAL A 215 -2.90 4.38 -3.58
N ALA A 216 -2.95 5.69 -3.85
CA ALA A 216 -2.37 6.27 -5.04
C ALA A 216 -0.83 6.26 -4.99
N PRO A 217 -0.13 6.24 -6.15
CA PRO A 217 1.34 6.16 -6.21
C PRO A 217 2.06 7.20 -5.34
N GLU A 218 1.56 8.43 -5.32
CA GLU A 218 2.12 9.57 -4.59
C GLU A 218 1.96 9.45 -3.06
N GLU A 219 1.02 8.65 -2.59
CA GLU A 219 0.70 8.48 -1.17
C GLU A 219 1.44 7.32 -0.52
N ILE A 220 1.91 6.34 -1.31
CA ILE A 220 2.58 5.12 -0.83
C ILE A 220 3.74 5.44 0.11
N LYS A 221 4.58 6.40 -0.28
CA LYS A 221 5.73 6.82 0.54
C LYS A 221 5.28 7.40 1.88
N THR A 222 4.23 8.21 1.87
CA THR A 222 3.70 8.85 3.07
C THR A 222 3.11 7.83 4.03
N PHE A 223 2.30 6.90 3.52
CA PHE A 223 1.60 5.93 4.37
C PHE A 223 2.44 4.71 4.77
N PHE A 224 3.36 4.26 3.91
CA PHE A 224 4.07 2.99 4.08
C PHE A 224 5.60 3.13 4.05
N GLY A 225 6.13 4.30 3.71
CA GLY A 225 7.57 4.58 3.68
C GLY A 225 8.26 4.30 2.35
N GLU A 226 9.50 4.76 2.24
CA GLU A 226 10.33 4.67 1.04
C GLU A 226 10.70 3.22 0.68
N ASP A 227 10.91 2.36 1.68
CA ASP A 227 11.31 0.96 1.45
C ASP A 227 10.19 0.15 0.76
N VAL A 228 8.93 0.44 1.10
CA VAL A 228 7.76 -0.18 0.46
C VAL A 228 7.62 0.29 -0.98
N LEU A 229 7.81 1.59 -1.22
CA LEU A 229 7.82 2.15 -2.58
C LEU A 229 8.93 1.52 -3.44
N ASN A 230 10.16 1.48 -2.91
CA ASN A 230 11.29 0.83 -3.56
C ASN A 230 11.05 -0.66 -3.80
N TYR A 231 10.46 -1.37 -2.84
CA TYR A 231 10.07 -2.76 -3.04
C TYR A 231 9.12 -2.87 -4.24
N MET A 232 7.98 -2.18 -4.20
CA MET A 232 6.95 -2.22 -5.25
C MET A 232 7.53 -1.92 -6.65
N GLU A 233 8.46 -0.97 -6.76
CA GLU A 233 9.08 -0.61 -8.04
C GLU A 233 9.83 -1.75 -8.71
N ASN A 234 10.40 -2.65 -7.91
CA ASN A 234 11.24 -3.73 -8.41
C ASN A 234 10.46 -4.98 -8.84
N TYR A 235 9.17 -5.11 -8.52
CA TYR A 235 8.40 -6.33 -8.82
C TYR A 235 7.35 -6.13 -9.91
N PRO A 236 7.04 -7.17 -10.72
CA PRO A 236 5.99 -7.10 -11.74
C PRO A 236 4.64 -6.60 -11.22
N SER A 237 3.85 -6.00 -12.12
CA SER A 237 2.44 -5.72 -11.83
C SER A 237 1.69 -7.01 -11.45
N GLY A 238 0.81 -6.92 -10.46
CA GLY A 238 0.11 -8.05 -9.88
C GLY A 238 0.87 -8.72 -8.73
N SER A 239 2.13 -8.36 -8.47
CA SER A 239 2.86 -8.88 -7.32
C SER A 239 2.32 -8.33 -6.00
N PRO A 240 2.25 -9.15 -4.94
CA PRO A 240 1.95 -8.68 -3.60
C PRO A 240 3.11 -7.84 -3.05
N VAL A 241 2.77 -6.83 -2.25
CA VAL A 241 3.70 -5.92 -1.58
C VAL A 241 3.33 -5.88 -0.11
N MET A 242 4.21 -6.38 0.75
CA MET A 242 4.06 -6.25 2.20
C MET A 242 4.31 -4.79 2.58
N VAL A 243 3.28 -4.11 3.11
CA VAL A 243 3.35 -2.69 3.49
C VAL A 243 3.54 -2.50 4.98
N TYR A 244 3.18 -3.50 5.78
CA TYR A 244 3.39 -3.48 7.22
C TYR A 244 3.57 -4.90 7.74
N ALA A 245 4.55 -5.06 8.62
CA ALA A 245 4.75 -6.27 9.41
C ALA A 245 5.16 -5.84 10.81
N LYS A 246 4.34 -6.16 11.80
CA LYS A 246 4.71 -5.99 13.22
C LYS A 246 5.90 -6.91 13.54
N SER A 247 6.62 -6.66 14.64
CA SER A 247 7.72 -7.54 15.08
C SER A 247 7.35 -9.03 15.00
N THR A 248 8.00 -9.76 14.10
CA THR A 248 7.73 -11.16 13.82
C THR A 248 8.82 -12.08 14.33
N THR A 249 8.45 -13.30 14.70
CA THR A 249 9.40 -14.40 14.81
C THR A 249 9.80 -14.88 13.41
N GLN A 250 11.09 -15.10 13.19
CA GLN A 250 11.63 -15.60 11.93
C GLN A 250 12.13 -17.02 12.11
N THR A 251 11.52 -17.98 11.42
CA THR A 251 11.88 -19.40 11.51
C THR A 251 12.25 -19.93 10.13
N VAL A 252 13.38 -20.61 10.03
CA VAL A 252 13.77 -21.28 8.78
C VAL A 252 12.92 -22.53 8.62
N VAL A 253 12.10 -22.55 7.57
CA VAL A 253 11.14 -23.63 7.27
C VAL A 253 11.53 -24.44 6.04
N GLY A 254 12.47 -23.94 5.24
CA GLY A 254 13.01 -24.66 4.10
C GLY A 254 14.40 -24.19 3.72
N THR A 255 15.20 -25.10 3.16
CA THR A 255 16.56 -24.79 2.70
C THR A 255 16.86 -25.43 1.35
N GLY A 256 17.75 -24.80 0.60
CA GLY A 256 18.28 -25.32 -0.65
C GLY A 256 19.74 -24.92 -0.80
N ALA A 257 20.52 -25.79 -1.45
CA ALA A 257 21.92 -25.53 -1.76
C ALA A 257 22.30 -26.22 -3.06
N GLU A 258 23.00 -25.50 -3.93
CA GLU A 258 23.43 -25.96 -5.26
C GLU A 258 24.82 -25.42 -5.60
N VAL A 259 25.46 -26.01 -6.60
CA VAL A 259 26.74 -25.54 -7.15
C VAL A 259 26.59 -25.35 -8.66
N LEU A 260 27.16 -24.28 -9.22
CA LEU A 260 26.99 -23.95 -10.63
C LEU A 260 27.51 -25.05 -11.59
N GLY A 261 28.67 -25.62 -11.26
CA GLY A 261 29.39 -26.57 -12.13
C GLY A 261 29.95 -25.94 -13.41
N SER A 262 30.72 -26.71 -14.16
CA SER A 262 31.31 -26.31 -15.45
C SER A 262 30.67 -27.08 -16.60
N TYR A 263 30.51 -26.42 -17.74
CA TYR A 263 30.04 -27.01 -19.00
C TYR A 263 30.94 -26.52 -20.12
N THR A 264 31.51 -27.43 -20.90
CA THR A 264 32.51 -27.09 -21.94
C THR A 264 31.96 -26.18 -23.03
N ASN A 265 30.65 -26.26 -23.28
CA ASN A 265 30.01 -25.59 -24.41
C ASN A 265 29.55 -24.17 -24.09
N TYR A 266 29.62 -23.73 -22.81
CA TYR A 266 29.08 -22.46 -22.37
C TYR A 266 30.03 -21.71 -21.45
N SER A 267 30.09 -20.38 -21.57
CA SER A 267 30.95 -19.53 -20.74
C SER A 267 30.59 -19.65 -19.26
N THR A 268 31.50 -20.19 -18.46
CA THR A 268 31.36 -20.30 -17.00
C THR A 268 31.18 -18.94 -16.33
N ALA A 269 31.84 -17.89 -16.83
CA ALA A 269 31.72 -16.54 -16.28
C ALA A 269 30.30 -15.97 -16.48
N ALA A 270 29.75 -16.10 -17.69
CA ALA A 270 28.40 -15.64 -17.99
C ALA A 270 27.34 -16.48 -17.24
N ARG A 271 27.55 -17.80 -17.11
CA ARG A 271 26.70 -18.67 -16.29
C ARG A 271 26.70 -18.27 -14.81
N ALA A 272 27.88 -17.97 -14.26
CA ALA A 272 28.00 -17.52 -12.87
C ALA A 272 27.33 -16.16 -12.65
N TYR A 273 27.49 -15.23 -13.61
CA TYR A 273 26.76 -13.96 -13.61
C TYR A 273 25.25 -14.19 -13.55
N ASN A 274 24.70 -15.01 -14.45
CA ASN A 274 23.26 -15.30 -14.48
C ASN A 274 22.75 -15.95 -13.19
N ALA A 275 23.52 -16.86 -12.57
CA ALA A 275 23.16 -17.42 -11.27
C ALA A 275 23.10 -16.36 -10.16
N MET A 276 24.06 -15.43 -10.14
CA MET A 276 24.06 -14.30 -9.19
C MET A 276 22.89 -13.34 -9.44
N GLN A 277 22.53 -13.10 -10.71
CA GLN A 277 21.35 -12.29 -11.05
C GLN A 277 20.06 -12.98 -10.59
N PHE A 278 19.91 -14.29 -10.80
CA PHE A 278 18.76 -15.04 -10.28
C PHE A 278 18.63 -14.88 -8.75
N VAL A 279 19.74 -15.04 -8.03
CA VAL A 279 19.80 -14.83 -6.59
C VAL A 279 19.37 -13.40 -6.21
N LYS A 280 19.86 -12.37 -6.91
CA LYS A 280 19.43 -10.98 -6.68
C LYS A 280 17.94 -10.75 -6.95
N GLY A 281 17.41 -11.42 -7.98
CA GLY A 281 16.01 -11.35 -8.40
C GLY A 281 15.04 -11.85 -7.32
N TRP A 282 15.41 -12.91 -6.62
CA TRP A 282 14.55 -13.55 -5.60
C TRP A 282 14.91 -13.20 -4.16
N ASN A 283 16.11 -12.67 -3.90
CA ASN A 283 16.52 -12.36 -2.53
C ASN A 283 15.66 -11.24 -1.92
N ASN A 284 15.17 -11.51 -0.71
CA ASN A 284 14.23 -10.72 0.08
C ASN A 284 12.81 -10.61 -0.52
N THR A 285 12.41 -11.50 -1.42
CA THR A 285 11.00 -11.59 -1.83
C THR A 285 10.15 -12.12 -0.68
N ILE A 286 9.04 -11.45 -0.36
CA ILE A 286 8.08 -11.88 0.65
C ILE A 286 6.82 -12.30 -0.09
N ILE A 287 6.30 -13.47 0.25
CA ILE A 287 5.13 -14.08 -0.38
C ILE A 287 4.07 -14.20 0.71
N PRO A 288 3.05 -13.32 0.74
CA PRO A 288 2.00 -13.39 1.74
C PRO A 288 1.21 -14.72 1.71
N PRO A 289 0.48 -15.04 2.79
CA PRO A 289 -0.37 -16.22 2.89
C PRO A 289 -1.34 -16.32 1.72
N HIS A 290 -1.50 -17.51 1.15
CA HIS A 290 -2.46 -17.79 0.07
C HIS A 290 -2.33 -16.86 -1.14
N THR A 291 -1.11 -16.38 -1.40
CA THR A 291 -0.82 -15.54 -2.57
C THR A 291 0.28 -16.14 -3.43
N THR A 292 0.40 -15.59 -4.62
CA THR A 292 1.46 -15.91 -5.55
C THR A 292 2.33 -14.67 -5.77
N SER A 293 3.64 -14.86 -5.88
CA SER A 293 4.58 -13.78 -6.14
C SER A 293 5.64 -14.15 -7.19
N HIS A 294 6.22 -13.12 -7.76
CA HIS A 294 7.32 -13.16 -8.71
C HIS A 294 8.63 -12.73 -8.04
N GLY A 295 9.75 -12.98 -8.70
CA GLY A 295 11.00 -12.25 -8.43
C GLY A 295 10.95 -10.82 -8.98
N LYS A 296 12.04 -10.09 -8.80
CA LYS A 296 12.18 -8.70 -9.30
C LYS A 296 12.26 -8.64 -10.83
N GLU A 297 11.57 -7.68 -11.45
CA GLU A 297 11.58 -7.41 -12.90
C GLU A 297 12.75 -6.52 -13.35
N THR A 298 13.44 -5.87 -12.40
CA THR A 298 14.55 -4.94 -12.66
C THR A 298 15.91 -5.62 -12.79
N VAL A 299 15.94 -6.95 -12.67
CA VAL A 299 17.17 -7.74 -12.78
C VAL A 299 17.39 -8.19 -14.22
N GLY A 300 18.54 -7.82 -14.77
CA GLY A 300 18.94 -8.19 -16.13
C GLY A 300 19.75 -9.49 -16.16
N PHE A 301 19.57 -10.25 -17.23
CA PHE A 301 20.30 -11.48 -17.50
C PHE A 301 21.09 -11.41 -18.81
N GLN A 302 22.17 -12.19 -18.89
CA GLN A 302 22.97 -12.32 -20.11
C GLN A 302 22.50 -13.53 -20.93
N GLY A 303 22.10 -13.28 -22.17
CA GLY A 303 21.88 -14.33 -23.16
C GLY A 303 23.20 -14.99 -23.58
N ILE A 304 23.21 -16.31 -23.63
CA ILE A 304 24.31 -17.13 -24.13
C ILE A 304 23.81 -17.88 -25.35
N SER A 305 24.54 -17.82 -26.46
CA SER A 305 24.17 -18.50 -27.70
C SER A 305 24.01 -20.01 -27.45
N ASP A 306 22.87 -20.53 -27.89
CA ASP A 306 22.50 -21.93 -27.78
C ASP A 306 21.60 -22.30 -28.96
N PRO A 307 22.09 -23.06 -29.95
CA PRO A 307 21.32 -23.42 -31.15
C PRO A 307 20.15 -24.38 -30.86
N HIS A 308 20.02 -24.87 -29.63
CA HIS A 308 18.90 -25.70 -29.20
C HIS A 308 17.83 -24.89 -28.45
N ALA A 309 18.09 -23.62 -28.17
CA ALA A 309 17.11 -22.73 -27.55
C ALA A 309 16.17 -22.12 -28.61
N PRO A 310 14.90 -21.82 -28.26
CA PRO A 310 13.92 -21.29 -29.21
C PRO A 310 14.33 -20.03 -29.99
N ASP A 311 15.18 -19.19 -29.40
CA ASP A 311 15.67 -17.93 -29.99
C ASP A 311 17.20 -17.96 -30.26
N ASP A 312 17.78 -19.15 -30.47
CA ASP A 312 19.23 -19.39 -30.60
C ASP A 312 20.08 -18.86 -29.43
N SER A 313 19.43 -18.56 -28.30
CA SER A 313 20.01 -17.99 -27.08
C SER A 313 19.23 -18.40 -25.85
N ALA A 314 19.94 -18.66 -24.75
CA ALA A 314 19.37 -19.00 -23.46
C ALA A 314 20.10 -18.32 -22.30
N THR A 315 19.41 -18.12 -21.19
CA THR A 315 20.01 -17.62 -19.94
C THR A 315 20.66 -18.76 -19.17
N HIS A 316 21.69 -19.39 -19.74
CA HIS A 316 22.39 -20.50 -19.09
C HIS A 316 22.98 -20.08 -17.73
N GLY A 317 22.97 -21.01 -16.77
CA GLY A 317 23.48 -20.80 -15.41
C GLY A 317 22.41 -20.53 -14.35
N VAL A 318 21.15 -20.27 -14.73
CA VAL A 318 20.05 -20.03 -13.76
C VAL A 318 19.50 -21.30 -13.11
N CYS A 319 19.61 -22.45 -13.77
CA CYS A 319 18.99 -23.70 -13.30
C CYS A 319 19.49 -24.12 -11.90
N PRO A 320 20.79 -24.07 -11.56
CA PRO A 320 21.24 -24.35 -10.19
C PRO A 320 20.61 -23.41 -9.15
N ALA A 321 20.49 -22.12 -9.44
CA ALA A 321 19.83 -21.19 -8.51
C ALA A 321 18.33 -21.45 -8.38
N ALA A 322 17.66 -21.78 -9.49
CA ALA A 322 16.26 -22.17 -9.50
C ALA A 322 16.01 -23.48 -8.73
N ARG A 323 16.90 -24.48 -8.83
CA ARG A 323 16.81 -25.70 -8.02
C ARG A 323 16.97 -25.42 -6.54
N SER A 324 17.93 -24.56 -6.16
CA SER A 324 18.10 -24.14 -4.77
C SER A 324 16.83 -23.46 -4.23
N LEU A 325 16.21 -22.57 -5.01
CA LEU A 325 14.94 -21.94 -4.67
C LEU A 325 13.80 -22.96 -4.54
N ARG A 326 13.61 -23.78 -5.58
CA ARG A 326 12.61 -24.85 -5.64
C ARG A 326 12.69 -25.78 -4.44
N SER A 327 13.89 -26.25 -4.10
CA SER A 327 14.11 -27.13 -2.94
C SER A 327 13.72 -26.46 -1.63
N ALA A 328 14.10 -25.18 -1.44
CA ALA A 328 13.76 -24.45 -0.22
C ALA A 328 12.24 -24.26 -0.06
N VAL A 329 11.54 -23.82 -1.12
CA VAL A 329 10.10 -23.53 -1.02
C VAL A 329 9.25 -24.80 -0.97
N MET A 330 9.62 -25.85 -1.73
CA MET A 330 8.89 -27.12 -1.68
C MET A 330 9.09 -27.86 -0.35
N SER A 331 10.23 -27.65 0.32
CA SER A 331 10.45 -28.13 1.70
C SER A 331 9.51 -27.49 2.72
N ASP A 332 9.05 -26.26 2.46
CA ASP A 332 8.05 -25.53 3.26
C ASP A 332 6.60 -25.83 2.77
N GLY A 333 6.43 -26.81 1.87
CA GLY A 333 5.11 -27.25 1.40
C GLY A 333 4.56 -26.50 0.19
N PHE A 334 5.31 -25.58 -0.41
CA PHE A 334 4.86 -24.92 -1.64
C PHE A 334 4.75 -25.97 -2.77
N PRO A 335 3.76 -25.82 -3.68
CA PRO A 335 3.74 -26.61 -4.91
C PRO A 335 4.95 -26.28 -5.80
N LEU A 336 5.17 -27.10 -6.83
CA LEU A 336 6.19 -26.82 -7.84
C LEU A 336 5.97 -25.42 -8.44
N PRO A 337 6.99 -24.53 -8.43
CA PRO A 337 6.86 -23.20 -9.02
C PRO A 337 6.46 -23.22 -10.49
N VAL A 338 5.57 -22.31 -10.90
CA VAL A 338 5.23 -22.16 -12.33
C VAL A 338 6.45 -21.61 -13.06
N GLY A 339 6.72 -22.15 -14.25
CA GLY A 339 7.93 -21.85 -15.01
C GLY A 339 9.13 -22.70 -14.60
N MET A 340 8.95 -23.64 -13.66
CA MET A 340 9.97 -24.62 -13.29
C MET A 340 9.58 -26.07 -13.58
N SER A 341 10.59 -26.92 -13.75
CA SER A 341 10.46 -28.39 -13.77
C SER A 341 10.99 -29.01 -12.47
N THR A 342 10.80 -30.32 -12.26
CA THR A 342 11.43 -31.08 -11.15
C THR A 342 12.85 -31.56 -11.46
N GLY A 343 13.29 -31.48 -12.72
CA GLY A 343 14.57 -32.02 -13.18
C GLY A 343 15.77 -31.09 -12.98
N GLU A 344 16.88 -31.44 -13.63
CA GLU A 344 18.13 -30.67 -13.68
C GLU A 344 17.94 -29.32 -14.40
N TYR A 345 17.23 -29.34 -15.53
CA TYR A 345 16.83 -28.15 -16.29
C TYR A 345 15.60 -27.51 -15.62
N ALA A 346 15.88 -26.82 -14.52
CA ALA A 346 14.84 -26.35 -13.61
C ALA A 346 14.05 -25.17 -14.13
N VAL A 347 14.60 -24.27 -14.96
CA VAL A 347 13.86 -23.15 -15.56
C VAL A 347 13.41 -23.54 -16.97
N LEU A 348 12.11 -23.47 -17.23
CA LEU A 348 11.53 -23.80 -18.53
C LEU A 348 11.79 -22.68 -19.55
N TYR A 349 11.98 -23.04 -20.83
CA TYR A 349 12.05 -22.05 -21.90
C TYR A 349 10.75 -21.23 -21.98
N GLY A 350 10.88 -19.96 -22.36
CA GLY A 350 9.76 -19.01 -22.40
C GLY A 350 9.45 -18.33 -21.07
N PHE A 351 10.12 -18.71 -19.98
CA PHE A 351 9.98 -18.06 -18.68
C PHE A 351 11.21 -17.20 -18.36
N GLU A 352 10.98 -15.93 -18.05
CA GLU A 352 12.00 -15.04 -17.53
C GLU A 352 12.41 -15.53 -16.11
N PRO A 353 13.71 -15.73 -15.79
CA PRO A 353 14.11 -16.45 -14.58
C PRO A 353 13.72 -15.80 -13.24
N SER A 354 13.35 -14.52 -13.22
CA SER A 354 12.95 -13.79 -12.02
C SER A 354 11.45 -13.42 -12.07
N ALA A 355 11.06 -12.57 -13.00
CA ALA A 355 9.71 -12.06 -13.20
C ALA A 355 8.77 -13.06 -13.89
N GLY A 356 9.28 -14.09 -14.59
CA GLY A 356 8.43 -15.08 -15.27
C GLY A 356 7.97 -16.23 -14.38
N ILE A 357 8.74 -16.53 -13.32
CA ILE A 357 8.47 -17.65 -12.42
C ILE A 357 7.52 -17.23 -11.30
N LEU A 358 6.60 -18.13 -10.92
CA LEU A 358 5.63 -17.90 -9.85
C LEU A 358 5.82 -18.87 -8.69
N LEU A 359 5.94 -18.31 -7.48
CA LEU A 359 5.89 -19.05 -6.22
C LEU A 359 4.51 -18.88 -5.58
N ASN A 360 3.82 -19.98 -5.31
CA ASN A 360 2.52 -19.97 -4.66
C ASN A 360 2.66 -20.39 -3.18
N ASN A 361 2.43 -19.45 -2.27
CA ASN A 361 2.44 -19.73 -0.83
C ASN A 361 1.07 -20.26 -0.41
N THR A 362 1.01 -21.53 -0.02
CA THR A 362 -0.21 -22.20 0.45
C THR A 362 -0.35 -22.18 1.98
N ASN A 363 0.62 -21.57 2.68
CA ASN A 363 0.62 -21.49 4.14
C ASN A 363 -0.21 -20.30 4.63
N ASP A 364 -0.59 -20.35 5.92
CA ASP A 364 -1.32 -19.28 6.62
C ASP A 364 -0.41 -18.13 7.10
N TYR A 365 0.90 -18.20 6.83
CA TYR A 365 1.89 -17.19 7.21
C TYR A 365 2.69 -16.69 6.00
N PRO A 366 3.16 -15.43 6.00
CA PRO A 366 4.08 -14.95 4.97
C PRO A 366 5.41 -15.69 4.99
N VAL A 367 5.99 -15.91 3.80
CA VAL A 367 7.30 -16.53 3.65
C VAL A 367 8.26 -15.58 2.96
N LYS A 368 9.40 -15.33 3.60
CA LYS A 368 10.50 -14.56 3.04
C LYS A 368 11.54 -15.48 2.42
N ILE A 369 11.87 -15.24 1.16
CA ILE A 369 12.94 -15.91 0.43
C ILE A 369 14.25 -15.16 0.67
N VAL A 370 15.26 -15.86 1.20
CA VAL A 370 16.63 -15.33 1.37
C VAL A 370 17.58 -16.17 0.53
N MET A 371 18.24 -15.53 -0.43
CA MET A 371 19.20 -16.18 -1.32
C MET A 371 20.54 -15.45 -1.31
N TRP A 372 21.63 -16.20 -1.37
CA TRP A 372 22.97 -15.66 -1.47
C TRP A 372 23.89 -16.64 -2.17
N THR A 373 25.07 -16.15 -2.58
CA THR A 373 26.12 -16.97 -3.19
C THR A 373 27.45 -16.82 -2.47
N THR A 374 28.30 -17.85 -2.54
CA THR A 374 29.71 -17.78 -2.14
C THR A 374 30.60 -18.39 -3.23
N GLY A 375 31.85 -17.98 -3.31
CA GLY A 375 32.77 -18.43 -4.36
C GLY A 375 32.56 -17.72 -5.70
N SER A 376 33.08 -18.31 -6.78
CA SER A 376 33.01 -17.74 -8.14
C SER A 376 33.19 -18.82 -9.20
N GLY A 377 32.87 -18.48 -10.46
CA GLY A 377 33.01 -19.38 -11.60
C GLY A 377 32.23 -20.69 -11.42
N ALA A 378 32.82 -21.82 -11.81
CA ALA A 378 32.18 -23.13 -11.71
C ALA A 378 31.94 -23.59 -10.27
N SER A 379 32.71 -23.07 -9.32
CA SER A 379 32.62 -23.37 -7.89
C SER A 379 31.72 -22.37 -7.14
N LEU A 380 30.91 -21.59 -7.85
CA LEU A 380 29.91 -20.72 -7.22
C LEU A 380 28.88 -21.59 -6.50
N HIS A 381 28.83 -21.47 -5.18
CA HIS A 381 27.82 -22.08 -4.33
C HIS A 381 26.62 -21.14 -4.22
N ILE A 382 25.43 -21.71 -4.29
CA ILE A 382 24.17 -20.98 -4.24
C ILE A 382 23.35 -21.54 -3.10
N TYR A 383 22.79 -20.66 -2.28
CA TYR A 383 22.03 -21.03 -1.10
C TYR A 383 20.67 -20.35 -1.10
N THR A 384 19.68 -21.03 -0.53
CA THR A 384 18.35 -20.47 -0.31
C THR A 384 17.79 -20.89 1.04
N LYS A 385 17.11 -19.96 1.71
CA LYS A 385 16.26 -20.20 2.87
C LYS A 385 14.87 -19.68 2.57
N ALA A 386 13.86 -20.48 2.90
CA ALA A 386 12.50 -20.02 3.11
C ALA A 386 12.34 -19.74 4.61
N ILE A 387 11.90 -18.53 4.95
CA ILE A 387 11.76 -18.05 6.33
C ILE A 387 10.30 -17.71 6.57
N ALA A 388 9.64 -18.45 7.46
CA ALA A 388 8.30 -18.12 7.94
C ALA A 388 8.34 -16.87 8.83
N LEU A 389 7.39 -15.98 8.62
CA LEU A 389 7.14 -14.80 9.44
C LEU A 389 5.87 -15.05 10.27
N THR A 390 6.01 -15.20 11.59
CA THR A 390 4.88 -15.53 12.50
C THR A 390 4.78 -14.58 13.68
#